data_AF-A0A920M7L3-F1
#
_entry.id   AF-A0A920M7L3-F1
#
_cell.length_a   1.000
_cell.length_b   1.000
_cell.length_c   1.000
_cell.angle_alpha   90.00
_cell.angle_beta   90.00
_cell.angle_gamma   90.00
#
_symmetry.space_group_name_H-M   'P 1'
#
loop_
_entity.id
_entity.type
_entity.pdbx_description
1 polymer ?
#
loop_
_entity_poly.entity_id
_entity_poly.type
_entity_poly.pdbx_seq_one_letter_code
_entity_poly.pdbx_strand_id
1 'polypeptide(L)' 'MQLEAELAANAWFVVEVHPDDIFGNEDVDLWSKVLRRQNSPVSWLSNYPSDPRLN' A
#
# COMPACT_ATOMS: atom_id res chain seq x y z
N MET A 1 -13.01 9.08 -21.91
CA MET A 1 -12.18 8.13 -22.68
C MET A 1 -11.67 7.08 -21.70
N GLN A 2 -11.14 5.96 -22.19
CA GLN A 2 -10.74 4.83 -21.34
C GLN A 2 -9.73 5.22 -20.24
N LEU A 3 -8.81 6.14 -20.56
CA LEU A 3 -7.75 6.57 -19.65
C LEU A 3 -8.25 7.39 -18.45
N GLU A 4 -9.32 8.19 -18.61
CA GLU A 4 -9.89 8.94 -17.47
C GLU A 4 -10.66 8.05 -16.49
N ALA A 5 -11.21 6.93 -16.95
CA ALA A 5 -11.90 5.97 -16.10
C ALA A 5 -10.91 5.13 -15.26
N GLU A 6 -9.73 4.84 -15.80
CA GLU A 6 -8.63 4.17 -15.06
C GLU A 6 -7.99 5.10 -14.02
N LEU A 7 -7.93 6.42 -14.27
CA LEU A 7 -7.42 7.41 -13.32
C LEU A 7 -8.41 7.82 -12.21
N ALA A 8 -9.71 7.62 -12.41
CA ALA A 8 -10.76 8.08 -11.48
C ALA A 8 -11.01 7.16 -10.26
N ALA A 9 -10.21 6.11 -10.08
CA ALA A 9 -10.58 5.00 -9.20
C ALA A 9 -10.38 5.23 -7.68
N ASN A 10 -9.92 6.39 -7.21
CA ASN A 10 -9.58 6.61 -5.80
C ASN A 10 -8.70 5.46 -5.23
N ALA A 11 -7.80 4.93 -6.08
CA ALA A 11 -7.09 3.66 -5.88
C ALA A 11 -5.83 3.79 -4.98
N TRP A 12 -5.73 4.90 -4.25
CA TRP A 12 -4.58 5.24 -3.43
C TRP A 12 -5.02 5.56 -2.01
N PHE A 13 -4.31 5.03 -1.03
CA PHE A 13 -4.46 5.41 0.36
C PHE A 13 -3.49 6.55 0.67
N VAL A 14 -4.01 7.70 1.09
CA VAL A 14 -3.19 8.79 1.63
C VAL A 14 -2.95 8.51 3.11
N VAL A 15 -1.69 8.40 3.49
CA VAL A 15 -1.26 8.04 4.85
C VAL A 15 -0.19 9.00 5.34
N GLU A 16 -0.03 9.09 6.65
CA GLU A 16 1.05 9.88 7.26
C GLU A 16 2.40 9.21 6.99
N VAL A 17 3.39 10.01 6.60
CA VAL A 17 4.76 9.56 6.36
C VAL A 17 5.50 9.36 7.67
N HIS A 18 6.24 8.26 7.79
CA HIS A 18 7.16 8.04 8.91
C HIS A 18 8.61 8.06 8.42
N PRO A 19 9.58 8.60 9.19
CA PRO A 19 10.99 8.63 8.79
C PRO A 19 11.54 7.27 8.35
N ASP A 20 11.17 6.20 9.06
CA ASP A 20 11.55 4.82 8.71
C ASP A 20 10.96 4.28 7.39
N ASP A 21 10.06 5.01 6.73
CA ASP A 21 9.59 4.66 5.39
C ASP A 21 10.60 5.07 4.30
N ILE A 22 11.49 6.03 4.62
CA ILE A 22 12.53 6.54 3.73
C ILE A 22 13.91 6.01 4.14
N PHE A 23 14.17 5.95 5.45
CA PHE A 23 15.48 5.59 6.00
C PHE A 23 15.52 4.20 6.64
N GLY A 24 14.45 3.41 6.50
CA GLY A 24 14.38 2.04 7.02
C GLY A 24 15.28 1.06 6.28
N ASN A 25 15.40 -0.16 6.82
CA ASN A 25 16.13 -1.25 6.16
C ASN A 25 15.46 -1.63 4.83
N GLU A 26 16.26 -1.76 3.78
CA GLU A 26 15.87 -2.13 2.41
C GLU A 26 15.29 -3.54 2.28
N ASP A 27 15.58 -4.44 3.23
CA ASP A 27 15.09 -5.82 3.24
C ASP A 27 13.62 -5.95 3.69
N VAL A 28 12.98 -4.85 4.11
CA VAL A 28 11.59 -4.87 4.60
C VAL A 28 10.65 -4.47 3.47
N ASP A 29 9.60 -5.27 3.25
CA ASP A 29 8.51 -4.89 2.36
C ASP A 29 7.83 -3.60 2.89
N LEU A 30 8.22 -2.48 2.28
CA LEU A 30 7.73 -1.15 2.63
C LEU A 30 6.21 -1.05 2.49
N TRP A 31 5.63 -1.73 1.50
CA TRP A 31 4.19 -1.70 1.26
C TRP A 31 3.43 -2.39 2.40
N SER A 32 3.84 -3.61 2.77
CA SER A 32 3.23 -4.33 3.89
C SER A 32 3.41 -3.56 5.21
N LYS A 33 4.59 -2.98 5.44
CA LYS A 33 4.91 -2.16 6.63
C LYS A 33 4.01 -0.92 6.74
N VAL A 34 3.87 -0.16 5.65
CA VAL A 34 3.06 1.07 5.61
C VAL A 34 1.57 0.78 5.73
N LEU A 35 1.07 -0.35 5.22
CA LEU A 35 -0.33 -0.72 5.39
C LEU A 35 -0.62 -1.19 6.82
N ARG A 36 0.26 -2.00 7.42
CA ARG A 36 0.05 -2.60 8.74
C ARG A 36 -0.07 -1.57 9.88
N ARG A 37 0.55 -0.41 9.74
CA ARG A 37 0.44 0.73 10.68
C ARG A 37 -0.90 1.47 10.59
N GLN A 38 -1.66 1.31 9.52
CA GLN A 38 -2.94 2.00 9.35
C GLN A 38 -4.02 1.36 10.23
N ASN A 39 -5.12 2.09 10.45
CA ASN A 39 -6.30 1.51 11.10
C ASN A 39 -6.99 0.49 10.17
N SER A 40 -7.73 -0.45 10.77
CA SER A 40 -8.62 -1.34 10.02
C SER A 40 -9.62 -0.52 9.19
N PRO A 41 -9.98 -0.95 7.97
CA PRO A 41 -9.62 -2.22 7.33
C PRO A 41 -8.30 -2.20 6.53
N VAL A 42 -7.62 -1.04 6.43
CA VAL A 42 -6.44 -0.87 5.56
C VAL A 42 -5.28 -1.75 6.01
N SER A 43 -5.10 -1.97 7.32
CA SER A 43 -4.07 -2.86 7.85
C SER A 43 -4.20 -4.31 7.41
N TRP A 44 -5.41 -4.78 7.09
CA TRP A 44 -5.62 -6.15 6.64
C TRP A 44 -5.01 -6.42 5.27
N LEU A 45 -4.89 -5.38 4.44
CA LEU A 45 -4.27 -5.47 3.12
C LEU A 45 -2.77 -5.79 3.20
N SER A 46 -2.11 -5.55 4.34
CA SER A 46 -0.69 -5.90 4.53
C SER A 46 -0.37 -7.39 4.39
N ASN A 47 -1.38 -8.27 4.42
CA ASN A 47 -1.23 -9.71 4.26
C ASN A 47 -1.48 -10.19 2.82
N TYR A 48 -1.81 -9.29 1.88
CA TYR A 48 -1.96 -9.69 0.49
C TYR A 48 -0.61 -10.11 -0.10
N PRO A 49 -0.59 -11.16 -0.95
CA PRO A 49 0.62 -11.55 -1.65
C PRO A 49 1.09 -10.44 -2.59
N SER A 50 2.40 -10.29 -2.72
CA SER A 50 3.05 -9.31 -3.59
C SER A 50 2.73 -9.51 -5.08
N ASP A 51 2.26 -10.69 -5.47
CA ASP A 51 1.67 -10.94 -6.79
C ASP A 51 0.13 -11.03 -6.70
N PRO A 52 -0.60 -10.04 -7.21
CA PRO A 52 -2.07 -10.04 -7.20
C PRO A 52 -2.70 -11.16 -8.05
N ARG A 53 -1.90 -11.91 -8.82
CA ARG A 53 -2.34 -13.07 -9.63
C ARG A 53 -2.26 -14.41 -8.88
N LEU A 54 -1.77 -14.43 -7.65
CA LEU A 54 -1.69 -15.64 -6.82
C LEU A 54 -2.97 -15.92 -6.01
N ASN A 55 -4.09 -15.27 -6.34
CA ASN A 55 -5.41 -15.53 -5.76
C ASN A 55 -6.35 -16.21 -6.77
#